data_AF-A0A941DR79-F1
#
_entry.id   AF-A0A941DR79-F1
#
_cell.length_a   1.000
_cell.length_b   1.000
_cell.length_c   1.000
_cell.angle_alpha   90.00
_cell.angle_beta   90.00
_cell.angle_gamma   90.00
#
_symmetry.space_group_name_H-M   'P 1'
#
loop_
_entity.id
_entity.type
_entity.pdbx_description
1 polymer ?
#
loop_
_entity_poly.entity_id
_entity_poly.type
_entity_poly.pdbx_seq_one_letter_code
_entity_poly.pdbx_strand_id
1 'polypeptide(L)'
;ATAWAGSFTSDNNPYYTRLYYTTPTNDAWKKILGASVSINNGIFDMRAMMMRHEETVSQNDPVAGTTFLLQDQPTRIMGLSINMDYKNWLLKSEFDRFEQKDASKGINNIYKYALFGIGY
;
A
#
# COMPACT_ATOMS: atom_id res chain seq x y z
N ALA A 1 -13.17 -11.68 -10.02
CA ALA A 1 -11.86 -11.02 -10.18
C ALA A 1 -12.11 -9.58 -10.57
N THR A 2 -11.26 -8.66 -10.13
CA THR A 2 -11.39 -7.22 -10.41
C THR A 2 -10.03 -6.67 -10.83
N ALA A 3 -10.02 -5.71 -11.76
CA ALA A 3 -8.82 -4.97 -12.13
C ALA A 3 -9.13 -3.47 -12.14
N TRP A 4 -8.12 -2.64 -11.89
CA TRP A 4 -8.27 -1.19 -11.87
C TRP A 4 -6.97 -0.51 -12.31
N ALA A 5 -7.12 0.71 -12.80
CA ALA A 5 -6.01 1.60 -13.13
C ALA A 5 -6.37 3.05 -12.77
N GLY A 6 -5.38 3.90 -12.53
CA GLY A 6 -5.62 5.31 -12.24
C GLY A 6 -4.40 6.09 -11.76
N SER A 7 -4.68 7.24 -11.14
CA SER A 7 -3.71 8.08 -10.45
C SER A 7 -4.37 8.76 -9.26
N PHE A 8 -3.56 9.20 -8.31
CA PHE A 8 -4.00 9.87 -7.09
C PHE A 8 -3.02 10.98 -6.73
N THR A 9 -3.53 12.10 -6.20
CA THR A 9 -2.71 13.19 -5.66
C THR A 9 -3.38 13.69 -4.37
N SER A 10 -2.57 13.91 -3.34
CA SER A 10 -2.97 14.50 -2.07
C SER A 10 -2.02 15.64 -1.75
N ASP A 11 -2.54 16.87 -1.79
CA ASP A 11 -1.81 18.04 -1.33
C ASP A 11 -1.94 18.18 0.19
N ASN A 12 -0.86 18.59 0.85
CA ASN A 12 -0.80 18.74 2.31
C ASN A 12 -1.32 17.51 3.08
N ASN A 13 -0.85 16.32 2.69
CA ASN A 13 -1.25 15.04 3.25
C ASN A 13 -0.98 15.03 4.77
N PRO A 14 -2.03 15.01 5.62
CA PRO A 14 -1.86 15.13 7.06
C PRO A 14 -1.26 13.86 7.68
N TYR A 15 -1.36 12.70 7.02
CA TYR A 15 -0.73 11.46 7.51
C TYR A 15 0.79 11.57 7.39
N TYR A 16 1.31 11.92 6.21
CA TYR A 16 2.75 12.13 6.04
C TYR A 16 3.27 13.28 6.92
N THR A 17 2.53 14.38 7.00
CA THR A 17 2.89 15.58 7.77
C THR A 17 2.75 15.44 9.28
N ARG A 18 2.12 14.37 9.80
CA ARG A 18 2.01 14.15 11.26
C ARG A 18 2.80 12.95 11.73
N LEU A 19 2.93 11.93 10.89
CA LEU A 19 3.59 10.68 11.28
C LEU A 19 5.08 10.66 10.92
N TYR A 20 5.46 11.26 9.80
CA TYR A 20 6.81 11.08 9.24
C TYR A 20 7.60 12.38 9.09
N TYR A 21 6.92 13.51 8.88
CA TYR A 21 7.54 14.80 8.68
C TYR A 21 6.85 15.88 9.52
N THR A 22 7.52 17.01 9.78
CA THR A 22 6.91 18.17 10.45
C THR A 22 6.46 19.27 9.47
N THR A 23 6.75 19.09 8.18
CA THR A 23 6.48 20.06 7.10
C THR A 23 5.35 19.53 6.21
N PRO A 24 4.43 20.40 5.72
CA PRO A 24 3.41 20.04 4.73
C PRO A 24 3.98 19.21 3.58
N THR A 25 3.50 17.98 3.49
CA THR A 25 4.00 16.97 2.55
C THR A 25 2.91 16.62 1.54
N ASN A 26 3.23 16.70 0.26
CA ASN A 26 2.36 16.27 -0.83
C ASN A 26 2.73 14.84 -1.23
N ASP A 27 1.72 14.07 -1.65
CA ASP A 27 1.88 12.70 -2.11
C ASP A 27 1.14 12.50 -3.44
N ALA A 28 1.77 11.85 -4.40
CA ALA A 28 1.18 11.56 -5.70
C ALA A 28 1.54 10.14 -6.15
N TRP A 29 0.52 9.37 -6.51
CA TRP A 29 0.65 8.02 -7.04
C TRP A 29 0.24 8.02 -8.51
N LYS A 30 1.21 7.78 -9.38
CA LYS A 30 1.02 7.74 -10.83
C LYS A 30 0.99 6.29 -11.32
N LYS A 31 0.37 6.08 -12.49
CA LYS A 31 0.35 4.78 -13.19
C LYS A 31 -0.10 3.62 -12.28
N ILE A 32 -1.10 3.87 -11.43
CA ILE A 32 -1.68 2.83 -10.59
C ILE A 32 -2.24 1.76 -11.52
N LEU A 33 -1.83 0.52 -11.30
CA LEU A 33 -2.41 -0.66 -11.92
C LEU A 33 -2.51 -1.75 -10.87
N GLY A 34 -3.71 -2.30 -10.67
CA GLY A 34 -3.92 -3.37 -9.73
C GLY A 34 -4.97 -4.37 -10.19
N ALA A 35 -4.92 -5.53 -9.55
CA ALA A 35 -5.87 -6.61 -9.75
C ALA A 35 -6.06 -7.40 -8.46
N SER A 36 -7.23 -8.02 -8.34
CA SER A 36 -7.56 -8.94 -7.26
C SER A 36 -8.42 -10.11 -7.73
N VAL A 37 -8.24 -11.23 -7.06
CA VAL A 37 -9.05 -12.44 -7.19
C VAL A 37 -9.52 -12.83 -5.81
N SER A 38 -10.80 -13.19 -5.71
CA SER A 38 -11.39 -13.73 -4.49
C SER A 38 -12.10 -15.04 -4.82
N ILE A 39 -11.98 -16.01 -3.93
CA ILE A 39 -12.75 -17.25 -3.95
C ILE A 39 -13.40 -17.44 -2.59
N ASN A 40 -14.63 -17.92 -2.59
CA ASN A 40 -15.42 -18.13 -1.38
C ASN A 40 -16.31 -19.36 -1.57
N ASN A 41 -16.43 -20.19 -0.54
CA ASN A 41 -17.30 -21.37 -0.55
C ASN A 41 -18.26 -21.43 0.66
N GLY A 42 -18.52 -20.29 1.30
CA GLY A 42 -19.33 -20.17 2.50
C GLY A 42 -18.56 -20.40 3.80
N ILE A 43 -17.59 -21.33 3.83
CA ILE A 43 -16.76 -21.59 5.00
C ILE A 43 -15.43 -20.85 4.91
N PHE A 44 -14.77 -20.94 3.77
CA PHE A 44 -13.50 -20.30 3.51
C PHE A 44 -13.68 -19.10 2.59
N ASP A 45 -12.94 -18.04 2.88
CA ASP A 45 -12.79 -16.85 2.05
C ASP A 45 -11.30 -16.61 1.81
N MET A 46 -10.89 -16.57 0.55
CA MET A 46 -9.53 -16.24 0.17
C MET A 46 -9.53 -15.12 -0.84
N ARG A 47 -8.65 -14.13 -0.64
CA ARG A 47 -8.42 -13.04 -1.58
C ARG A 47 -6.93 -12.82 -1.79
N ALA A 48 -6.52 -12.69 -3.04
CA ALA A 48 -5.19 -12.21 -3.40
C ALA A 48 -5.33 -10.89 -4.15
N MET A 49 -4.47 -9.92 -3.85
CA MET A 49 -4.39 -8.66 -4.60
C MET A 49 -2.94 -8.27 -4.87
N MET A 50 -2.75 -7.54 -5.97
CA MET A 50 -1.49 -6.89 -6.28
C MET A 50 -1.77 -5.55 -6.94
N MET A 51 -0.98 -4.55 -6.58
CA MET A 51 -1.00 -3.22 -7.15
C MET A 51 0.42 -2.71 -7.35
N ARG A 52 0.65 -2.01 -8.45
CA ARG A 52 1.88 -1.26 -8.71
C ARG A 52 1.54 0.20 -9.01
N HIS A 53 2.42 1.11 -8.64
CA HIS A 53 2.34 2.52 -8.97
C HIS A 53 3.72 3.16 -8.89
N GLU A 54 3.83 4.42 -9.32
CA GLU A 54 5.00 5.28 -9.11
C GLU A 54 4.64 6.34 -8.06
N GLU A 55 5.37 6.37 -6.96
CA GLU A 55 5.11 7.27 -5.83
C GLU A 55 6.04 8.48 -5.88
N THR A 56 5.48 9.68 -5.66
CA THR A 56 6.22 10.92 -5.50
C THR A 56 5.79 11.60 -4.22
N VAL A 57 6.75 11.86 -3.34
CA VAL A 57 6.57 12.57 -2.07
C VAL A 57 7.39 13.85 -2.14
N SER A 58 6.74 14.99 -1.98
CA SER A 58 7.39 16.30 -2.05
C SER A 58 6.98 17.22 -0.92
N GLN A 59 7.83 18.19 -0.61
CA GLN A 59 7.54 19.26 0.33
C GLN A 59 7.78 20.60 -0.35
N ASN A 60 6.84 21.51 -0.18
CA ASN A 60 6.96 22.86 -0.72
C ASN A 60 7.47 23.79 0.37
N ASP A 61 8.69 24.29 0.21
CA ASP A 61 9.23 25.36 1.04
C ASP A 61 9.04 26.72 0.33
N PRO A 62 8.49 27.74 1.00
CA PRO A 62 8.26 29.05 0.39
C PRO A 62 9.54 29.78 -0.09
N VAL A 63 10.71 29.43 0.45
CA VAL A 63 11.99 30.08 0.19
C VAL A 63 12.89 29.20 -0.67
N ALA A 64 12.95 27.90 -0.39
CA ALA A 64 13.84 26.95 -1.06
C ALA A 64 13.17 26.21 -2.25
N GLY A 65 11.85 26.37 -2.45
CA GLY A 65 11.10 25.71 -3.52
C GLY A 65 10.69 24.27 -3.16
N THR A 66 10.34 23.48 -4.18
CA THR A 66 9.89 22.09 -3.98
C THR A 66 11.08 21.15 -3.77
N THR A 67 11.12 20.49 -2.62
CA THR A 67 12.04 19.39 -2.33
C THR A 67 11.35 18.06 -2.57
N PHE A 68 11.96 17.16 -3.34
CA PHE A 68 11.47 15.80 -3.54
C PHE A 68 12.14 14.86 -2.55
N LEU A 69 11.34 14.27 -1.66
CA LEU A 69 11.79 13.23 -0.73
C LEU A 69 11.79 11.87 -1.41
N LEU A 70 10.84 11.67 -2.32
CA LEU A 70 10.73 10.52 -3.20
C LEU A 70 10.23 11.00 -4.55
N GLN A 71 10.84 10.57 -5.64
CA GLN A 71 10.42 10.97 -6.98
C GLN A 71 10.24 9.76 -7.88
N ASP A 72 9.04 9.63 -8.44
CA ASP A 72 8.63 8.58 -9.37
C ASP A 72 9.16 7.18 -8.96
N GLN A 73 9.08 6.87 -7.67
CA GLN A 73 9.61 5.62 -7.11
C GLN A 73 8.67 4.46 -7.45
N PRO A 74 9.15 3.40 -8.12
CA PRO A 74 8.36 2.21 -8.30
C PRO A 74 7.99 1.57 -6.95
N THR A 75 6.69 1.46 -6.71
CA THR A 75 6.11 0.87 -5.50
C THR A 75 5.17 -0.27 -5.87
N ARG A 76 5.27 -1.40 -5.17
CA ARG A 76 4.39 -2.56 -5.32
C ARG A 76 3.80 -2.96 -3.97
N ILE A 77 2.49 -3.19 -3.97
CA ILE A 77 1.73 -3.68 -2.82
C ILE A 77 1.11 -5.00 -3.22
N MET A 78 1.29 -6.03 -2.41
CA MET A 78 0.71 -7.36 -2.59
C MET A 78 0.10 -7.81 -1.29
N GLY A 79 -1.01 -8.52 -1.38
CA GLY A 79 -1.63 -9.13 -0.21
C GLY A 79 -2.36 -10.42 -0.51
N LEU A 80 -2.53 -11.20 0.54
CA LEU A 80 -3.22 -12.47 0.58
C LEU A 80 -3.97 -12.55 1.90
N SER A 81 -5.30 -12.70 1.84
CA SER A 81 -6.11 -13.02 3.00
C SER A 81 -6.68 -14.43 2.89
N ILE A 82 -6.63 -15.19 3.97
CA ILE A 82 -7.26 -16.52 4.08
C ILE A 82 -8.05 -16.54 5.39
N ASN A 83 -9.37 -16.68 5.27
CA ASN A 83 -10.28 -16.60 6.40
C ASN A 83 -11.17 -17.84 6.43
N MET A 84 -11.60 -18.22 7.64
CA MET A 84 -12.55 -19.31 7.87
C MET A 84 -13.65 -18.83 8.80
N ASP A 85 -14.89 -19.06 8.43
CA ASP A 85 -16.06 -18.89 9.29
C ASP A 85 -16.80 -20.24 9.32
N TYR A 86 -16.70 -20.96 10.44
CA TYR A 86 -17.26 -22.30 10.56
C TYR A 86 -17.81 -22.57 11.95
N LYS A 87 -19.15 -22.67 12.05
CA LYS A 87 -19.88 -22.90 13.31
C LYS A 87 -19.56 -21.78 14.30
N ASN A 88 -18.86 -22.09 15.39
CA ASN A 88 -18.43 -21.14 16.41
C ASN A 88 -17.06 -20.55 16.08
N TRP A 89 -16.30 -21.14 15.15
CA TRP A 89 -14.94 -20.72 14.88
C TRP A 89 -14.88 -19.62 13.82
N LEU A 90 -14.17 -18.55 14.16
CA LEU A 90 -13.75 -17.51 13.22
C LEU A 90 -12.22 -17.48 13.17
N LEU A 91 -11.67 -17.58 11.98
CA LEU A 91 -10.26 -17.40 11.68
C LEU A 91 -10.12 -16.26 10.67
N LYS A 92 -9.29 -15.27 10.97
CA LYS A 92 -8.92 -14.23 10.01
C LYS A 92 -7.41 -14.17 9.87
N SER A 93 -6.93 -14.12 8.63
CA SER A 93 -5.52 -13.90 8.35
C SER A 93 -5.31 -12.99 7.17
N GLU A 94 -4.28 -12.16 7.26
CA GLU A 94 -3.85 -11.26 6.19
C GLU A 94 -2.33 -11.26 6.14
N PHE A 95 -1.77 -11.41 4.95
CA PHE A 95 -0.35 -11.41 4.68
C PHE A 95 -0.08 -10.46 3.55
N ASP A 96 0.82 -9.53 3.78
CA ASP A 96 1.07 -8.50 2.81
C ASP A 96 2.53 -8.15 2.70
N ARG A 97 2.83 -7.54 1.57
CA ARG A 97 4.17 -7.08 1.24
C ARG A 97 4.10 -5.78 0.48
N PHE A 98 4.75 -4.79 1.04
CA PHE A 98 5.10 -3.54 0.40
C PHE A 98 6.54 -3.61 -0.09
N GLU A 99 6.79 -3.15 -1.31
CA GLU A 99 8.11 -3.13 -1.92
C GLU A 99 8.36 -1.83 -2.68
N GLN A 100 9.44 -1.13 -2.31
CA GLN A 100 10.07 -0.08 -3.10
C GLN A 100 11.53 -0.46 -3.29
N LYS A 101 11.93 -0.70 -4.54
CA LYS A 101 13.31 -1.04 -4.90
C LYS A 101 13.76 -0.18 -6.05
N ASP A 102 14.80 0.59 -5.83
CA ASP A 102 15.45 1.39 -6.87
C ASP A 102 16.93 1.51 -6.53
N ALA A 103 17.75 0.69 -7.20
CA ALA A 103 19.19 0.67 -6.99
C ALA A 103 19.87 1.99 -7.38
N SER A 104 19.30 2.73 -8.34
CA SER A 104 19.84 4.02 -8.77
C SER A 104 19.70 5.10 -7.69
N LYS A 105 18.71 4.92 -6.79
CA LYS A 105 18.45 5.79 -5.63
C LYS A 105 18.91 5.19 -4.30
N GLY A 106 19.52 4.00 -4.32
CA GLY A 106 19.92 3.28 -3.11
C GLY A 106 18.75 2.77 -2.25
N ILE A 107 17.55 2.64 -2.82
CA ILE A 107 16.33 2.27 -2.08
C ILE A 107 16.09 0.76 -2.16
N ASN A 108 15.87 0.12 -1.01
CA ASN A 108 15.50 -1.30 -0.89
C ASN A 108 14.52 -1.52 0.27
N ASN A 109 13.42 -0.78 0.29
CA ASN A 109 12.41 -0.88 1.34
C ASN A 109 11.49 -2.06 1.04
N ILE A 110 11.56 -3.10 1.87
CA ILE A 110 10.67 -4.26 1.79
C ILE A 110 10.05 -4.46 3.17
N TYR A 111 8.75 -4.19 3.28
CA TYR A 111 8.00 -4.43 4.50
C TYR A 111 7.07 -5.62 4.29
N LYS A 112 7.10 -6.55 5.25
CA LYS A 112 6.24 -7.73 5.28
C LYS A 112 5.43 -7.66 6.55
N TYR A 113 4.12 -7.79 6.43
CA TYR A 113 3.22 -7.78 7.56
C TYR A 113 2.29 -8.99 7.49
N ALA A 114 1.97 -9.50 8.67
CA ALA A 114 1.06 -10.61 8.84
C ALA A 114 0.18 -10.32 10.05
N LEU A 115 -1.13 -10.49 9.87
CA LEU A 115 -2.13 -10.38 10.92
C LEU A 115 -2.86 -11.72 11.02
N PHE A 116 -3.12 -12.15 12.25
CA PHE A 116 -3.89 -13.35 12.52
C PHE A 116 -4.84 -13.12 13.69
N GLY A 117 -6.08 -13.58 13.57
CA GLY A 117 -7.09 -13.53 14.61
C GLY A 117 -7.87 -14.84 14.65
N ILE A 118 -8.18 -15.30 15.86
CA ILE A 118 -9.00 -16.47 16.12
C ILE A 118 -10.10 -16.12 17.12
N GLY A 119 -11.30 -16.62 16.89
CA GLY A 119 -12.46 -16.49 17.76
C GLY A 119 -13.25 -17.80 17.84
N TYR A 120 -13.96 -17.99 18.95
CA TYR A 120 -14.83 -19.12 19.24
C TYR A 120 -16.09 -18.66 19.99
#